data_AF-A0A3P1XFH5-F1
#
_entry.id   AF-A0A3P1XFH5-F1
#
_cell.length_a   1.000
_cell.length_b   1.000
_cell.length_c   1.000
_cell.angle_alpha   90.00
_cell.angle_beta   90.00
_cell.angle_gamma   90.00
#
_symmetry.space_group_name_H-M   'P 1'
#
loop_
_entity.id
_entity.type
_entity.pdbx_description
1 polymer ?
#
loop_
_entity_poly.entity_id
_entity_poly.type
_entity_poly.pdbx_seq_one_letter_code
_entity_poly.pdbx_strand_id
1 'polypeptide(L)'
;LHGRSVTLYEKAFPLSEQCSKKAHDQFLADLASILPSNTTPLIVSDAGFKVPWYKSVEKLGWYWLSRVRGKVQYADLGAENWKPISNLHDMSSSHSKTLGYKRLTKSNPISCQILLYKSRSKGRKNQRSTRTHCHHPSPKIYSASAKEPWVLATNLPVEIRTPKQLVNI
;
A
#
# COMPACT_ATOMS: atom_id res chain seq x y z
N LEU A 1 12.07 4.85 -24.53
CA LEU A 1 11.54 5.86 -23.58
C LEU A 1 12.29 5.73 -22.25
N HIS A 2 13.08 6.72 -21.85
CA HIS A 2 13.83 6.74 -20.58
C HIS A 2 12.92 7.03 -19.36
N GLY A 3 11.85 6.24 -19.19
CA GLY A 3 11.12 6.06 -17.93
C GLY A 3 10.70 7.31 -17.12
N ARG A 4 10.37 8.44 -17.75
CA ARG A 4 9.84 9.61 -17.04
C ARG A 4 8.33 9.46 -16.86
N SER A 5 7.85 9.58 -15.63
CA SER A 5 6.42 9.77 -15.35
C SER A 5 5.99 11.17 -15.78
N VAL A 6 4.78 11.26 -16.33
CA VAL A 6 4.13 12.53 -16.69
C VAL A 6 2.89 12.67 -15.81
N THR A 7 2.77 13.80 -15.12
CA THR A 7 1.57 14.09 -14.33
C THR A 7 0.41 14.40 -15.27
N LEU A 8 -0.59 13.53 -15.30
CA LEU A 8 -1.84 13.76 -16.02
C LEU A 8 -2.87 14.51 -15.18
N TYR A 9 -2.87 14.23 -13.87
CA TYR A 9 -3.82 14.80 -12.94
C TYR A 9 -3.21 14.84 -11.54
N GLU A 10 -3.38 15.97 -10.86
CA GLU A 10 -2.99 16.17 -9.47
C GLU A 10 -4.12 16.90 -8.76
N LYS A 11 -4.40 16.49 -7.52
CA LYS A 11 -5.37 17.16 -6.65
C LYS A 11 -4.90 17.13 -5.21
N ALA A 12 -5.00 18.29 -4.55
CA ALA A 12 -4.79 18.43 -3.13
C ALA A 12 -6.14 18.56 -2.41
N PHE A 13 -6.21 18.01 -1.20
CA PHE A 13 -7.36 18.13 -0.32
C PHE A 13 -6.95 18.81 0.99
N PRO A 14 -7.84 19.57 1.64
CA PRO A 14 -7.59 20.09 2.98
C PRO A 14 -7.29 18.97 3.98
N LEU A 15 -6.50 19.28 5.02
CA LEU A 15 -6.18 18.32 6.07
C LEU A 15 -7.43 17.77 6.78
N SER A 16 -8.50 18.56 6.89
CA SER A 16 -9.79 18.14 7.44
C SER A 16 -10.45 16.99 6.67
N GLU A 17 -10.09 16.81 5.39
CA GLU A 17 -10.60 15.73 4.54
C GLU A 17 -9.62 14.56 4.43
N GLN A 18 -8.53 14.56 5.21
CA GLN A 18 -7.54 13.48 5.21
C GLN A 18 -8.20 12.13 5.47
N CYS A 19 -7.92 11.15 4.59
CA CYS A 19 -8.48 9.81 4.65
C CYS A 19 -10.02 9.76 4.59
N SER A 20 -10.69 10.85 4.18
CA SER A 20 -12.14 10.88 4.09
C SER A 20 -12.64 10.15 2.85
N LYS A 21 -13.78 9.45 2.98
CA LYS A 21 -14.39 8.75 1.84
C LYS A 21 -14.78 9.72 0.72
N LYS A 22 -15.25 10.93 1.08
CA LYS A 22 -15.64 11.96 0.13
C LYS A 22 -14.47 12.38 -0.76
N ALA A 23 -13.32 12.71 -0.16
CA ALA A 23 -12.12 13.09 -0.93
C ALA A 23 -11.66 11.98 -1.86
N HIS A 24 -11.64 10.75 -1.35
CA HIS A 24 -11.28 9.56 -2.13
C HIS A 24 -12.19 9.34 -3.35
N ASP A 25 -13.51 9.35 -3.14
CA ASP A 25 -14.47 9.12 -4.21
C ASP A 25 -14.41 10.25 -5.25
N GLN A 26 -14.27 11.50 -4.79
CA GLN A 26 -14.13 12.65 -5.68
C GLN A 26 -12.86 12.53 -6.54
N PHE A 27 -11.74 12.16 -5.93
CA PHE A 27 -10.48 11.96 -6.67
C PHE A 27 -10.64 10.89 -7.76
N LEU A 28 -11.25 9.75 -7.42
CA LEU A 28 -11.44 8.66 -8.37
C LEU A 28 -12.42 9.02 -9.49
N ALA A 29 -13.49 9.76 -9.18
CA ALA A 29 -14.44 10.25 -10.19
C ALA A 29 -13.78 11.25 -11.15
N ASP A 30 -13.00 12.20 -10.62
CA ASP A 30 -12.28 13.17 -11.44
C ASP A 30 -11.26 12.45 -12.34
N LEU A 31 -10.49 11.51 -11.78
CA LEU A 31 -9.55 10.70 -12.55
C LEU A 31 -10.25 9.89 -13.66
N ALA A 32 -11.41 9.29 -13.35
CA ALA A 32 -12.17 8.51 -14.32
C ALA A 32 -12.69 9.35 -15.49
N SER A 33 -13.00 10.64 -15.26
CA SER A 33 -13.44 11.55 -16.33
C SER A 33 -12.32 12.00 -17.26
N ILE A 34 -11.06 11.95 -16.80
CA ILE A 34 -9.86 12.31 -17.58
C ILE A 34 -9.35 11.11 -18.39
N LEU A 35 -9.47 9.90 -17.84
CA LEU A 35 -8.98 8.69 -18.49
C LEU A 35 -9.87 8.29 -19.69
N PRO A 36 -9.28 7.77 -20.79
CA PRO A 36 -10.05 7.18 -21.87
C PRO A 36 -10.92 6.02 -21.38
N SER A 37 -12.11 5.86 -21.97
CA SER A 37 -13.15 4.89 -21.54
C SER A 37 -12.68 3.43 -21.43
N ASN A 38 -11.70 3.01 -22.22
CA ASN A 38 -11.17 1.64 -22.24
C ASN A 38 -9.91 1.47 -21.37
N THR A 39 -9.68 2.36 -20.40
CA THR A 39 -8.48 2.33 -19.54
C THR A 39 -8.80 1.69 -18.19
N THR A 40 -8.00 0.69 -17.81
CA THR A 40 -8.07 0.05 -16.50
C THR A 40 -6.76 0.30 -15.74
N PRO A 41 -6.64 1.43 -15.01
CA PRO A 41 -5.41 1.78 -14.31
C PRO A 41 -5.13 0.84 -13.13
N LEU A 42 -3.84 0.74 -12.77
CA LEU A 42 -3.40 0.22 -11.48
C LEU A 42 -3.11 1.40 -10.54
N ILE A 43 -3.94 1.57 -9.54
CA ILE A 43 -3.80 2.60 -8.51
C ILE A 43 -2.80 2.14 -7.45
N VAL A 44 -1.67 2.83 -7.32
CA VAL A 44 -0.64 2.52 -6.32
C VAL A 44 -0.77 3.48 -5.13
N SER A 45 -0.95 2.95 -3.92
CA SER A 45 -1.10 3.75 -2.70
C SER A 45 -0.17 3.30 -1.57
N ASP A 46 0.40 4.24 -0.82
CA ASP A 46 1.20 3.93 0.38
C ASP A 46 0.29 3.64 1.59
N ALA A 47 0.91 3.31 2.72
CA ALA A 47 0.24 3.05 3.98
C ALA A 47 -0.58 4.26 4.44
N GLY A 48 -1.88 4.05 4.62
CA GLY A 48 -2.82 5.10 5.05
C GLY A 48 -4.20 4.87 4.46
N PHE A 49 -4.24 4.41 3.21
CA PHE A 49 -5.46 3.98 2.54
C PHE A 49 -5.98 2.66 3.13
N LYS A 50 -7.31 2.54 3.26
CA LYS A 50 -7.99 1.44 3.95
C LYS A 50 -9.02 0.78 3.02
N VAL A 51 -9.65 -0.29 3.49
CA VAL A 51 -10.62 -1.07 2.68
C VAL A 51 -11.68 -0.23 1.94
N PRO A 52 -12.26 0.85 2.50
CA PRO A 52 -13.17 1.69 1.74
C PRO A 52 -12.57 2.26 0.44
N TRP A 53 -11.29 2.64 0.44
CA TRP A 53 -10.57 3.09 -0.76
C TRP A 53 -10.50 1.98 -1.81
N TYR A 54 -10.07 0.78 -1.40
CA TYR A 54 -9.95 -0.37 -2.31
C TYR A 54 -11.30 -0.73 -2.95
N LYS A 55 -12.38 -0.72 -2.15
CA LYS A 55 -13.73 -0.95 -2.66
C LYS A 55 -14.19 0.13 -3.64
N SER A 56 -13.84 1.40 -3.42
CA SER A 56 -14.14 2.47 -4.38
C SER A 56 -13.38 2.28 -5.70
N VAL A 57 -12.12 1.83 -5.65
CA VAL A 57 -11.34 1.49 -6.87
C VAL A 57 -11.94 0.29 -7.60
N GLU A 58 -12.28 -0.79 -6.89
CA GLU A 58 -12.89 -1.99 -7.48
C GLU A 58 -14.25 -1.73 -8.13
N LYS A 59 -15.04 -0.79 -7.60
CA LYS A 59 -16.30 -0.36 -8.20
C LYS A 59 -16.14 0.26 -9.59
N LEU A 60 -14.98 0.83 -9.89
CA LEU A 60 -14.65 1.35 -11.22
C LEU A 60 -14.10 0.26 -12.16
N GLY A 61 -14.00 -0.99 -11.68
CA GLY A 61 -13.37 -2.08 -12.42
C GLY A 61 -11.85 -1.96 -12.49
N TRP A 62 -11.23 -1.14 -11.64
CA TRP A 62 -9.80 -0.84 -11.68
C TRP A 62 -9.00 -1.74 -10.74
N TYR A 63 -7.68 -1.75 -10.96
CA TYR A 63 -6.74 -2.47 -10.11
C TYR A 63 -6.14 -1.54 -9.06
N TRP A 64 -5.74 -2.10 -7.91
CA TRP A 64 -5.04 -1.38 -6.87
C TRP A 64 -3.86 -2.20 -6.33
N LEU A 65 -2.79 -1.53 -5.93
CA LEU A 65 -1.66 -2.07 -5.19
C LEU A 65 -1.41 -1.14 -4.01
N SER A 66 -1.46 -1.67 -2.78
CA SER A 66 -1.35 -0.85 -1.59
C SER A 66 -0.41 -1.43 -0.55
N ARG A 67 0.36 -0.57 0.12
CA ARG A 67 1.12 -0.98 1.32
C ARG A 67 0.20 -1.09 2.52
N VAL A 68 0.19 -2.27 3.13
CA VAL A 68 -0.56 -2.56 4.35
C VAL A 68 0.37 -2.48 5.55
N ARG A 69 -0.03 -1.69 6.56
CA ARG A 69 0.78 -1.43 7.76
C ARG A 69 -0.11 -1.23 9.00
N GLY A 70 0.47 -1.42 10.18
CA GLY A 70 -0.15 -1.14 11.47
C GLY A 70 -0.93 -2.32 12.01
N LYS A 71 -2.01 -2.06 12.75
CA LYS A 71 -2.84 -3.08 13.42
C LYS A 71 -3.82 -3.80 12.47
N VAL A 72 -3.48 -3.89 11.18
CA VAL A 72 -4.32 -4.61 10.21
C VAL A 72 -4.20 -6.11 10.45
N GLN A 73 -5.29 -6.83 10.21
CA GLN A 73 -5.34 -8.28 10.31
C GLN A 73 -5.61 -8.90 8.94
N TYR A 74 -5.16 -10.13 8.75
CA TYR A 74 -5.45 -10.96 7.59
C TYR A 74 -5.96 -12.34 8.04
N ALA A 75 -6.75 -12.99 7.18
CA ALA A 75 -7.26 -14.34 7.40
C ALA A 75 -7.26 -15.13 6.08
N ASP A 76 -7.36 -16.45 6.17
CA ASP A 76 -7.56 -17.28 4.97
C ASP A 76 -8.96 -17.05 4.37
N LEU A 77 -9.11 -17.36 3.08
CA LEU A 77 -10.41 -17.26 2.43
C LEU A 77 -11.41 -18.21 3.12
N GLY A 78 -12.58 -17.71 3.49
CA GLY A 78 -13.62 -18.50 4.17
C GLY A 78 -13.32 -18.87 5.62
N ALA A 79 -12.16 -18.52 6.17
CA ALA A 79 -11.80 -18.82 7.55
C ALA A 79 -11.92 -17.59 8.47
N GLU A 80 -12.14 -17.84 9.76
CA GLU A 80 -12.19 -16.81 10.81
C GLU A 80 -10.88 -16.77 11.64
N ASN A 81 -9.77 -17.15 11.02
CA ASN A 81 -8.45 -17.26 11.65
C ASN A 81 -7.62 -15.95 11.56
N TRP A 82 -8.22 -14.84 11.97
CA TRP A 82 -7.61 -13.51 11.87
C TRP A 82 -6.28 -13.40 12.64
N LYS A 83 -5.21 -13.07 11.91
CA LYS A 83 -3.86 -12.86 12.44
C LYS A 83 -3.39 -11.44 12.10
N PRO A 84 -2.60 -10.78 12.96
CA PRO A 84 -2.06 -9.46 12.64
C PRO A 84 -1.04 -9.56 11.50
N ILE A 85 -0.99 -8.55 10.62
CA ILE A 85 -0.02 -8.51 9.51
C ILE A 85 1.43 -8.52 9.99
N SER A 86 1.69 -8.10 11.23
CA SER A 86 3.04 -8.10 11.83
C SER A 86 3.65 -9.50 11.86
N ASN A 87 2.83 -10.55 11.93
CA ASN A 87 3.30 -11.93 11.88
C ASN A 87 3.93 -12.29 10.52
N LEU A 88 3.66 -11.50 9.48
CA LEU A 88 4.24 -11.69 8.15
C LEU A 88 5.62 -11.06 8.01
N HIS A 89 6.05 -10.24 8.98
CA HIS A 89 7.32 -9.54 8.91
C HIS A 89 8.51 -10.49 8.97
N ASP A 90 8.44 -11.52 9.81
CA ASP A 90 9.49 -12.53 9.95
C ASP A 90 9.60 -13.44 8.72
N MET A 91 8.48 -13.62 8.02
CA MET A 91 8.47 -14.33 6.75
C MET A 91 9.07 -13.51 5.61
N SER A 92 9.21 -12.18 5.74
CA SER A 92 9.59 -11.31 4.63
C SER A 92 11.08 -11.36 4.32
N SER A 93 11.44 -11.44 3.05
CA SER A 93 12.84 -11.53 2.58
C SER A 93 13.13 -10.55 1.43
N SER A 94 14.39 -10.45 1.01
CA SER A 94 14.75 -9.68 -0.20
C SER A 94 14.21 -10.28 -1.50
N HIS A 95 13.73 -11.52 -1.46
CA HIS A 95 12.97 -12.11 -2.55
C HIS A 95 11.48 -11.84 -2.32
N SER A 96 10.85 -11.17 -3.27
CA SER A 96 9.41 -10.93 -3.28
C SER A 96 8.66 -12.26 -3.36
N LYS A 97 7.68 -12.49 -2.50
CA LYS A 97 6.83 -13.68 -2.54
C LYS A 97 5.37 -13.34 -2.34
N THR A 98 4.48 -14.19 -2.85
CA THR A 98 3.04 -14.10 -2.63
C THR A 98 2.62 -15.10 -1.55
N LEU A 99 1.64 -14.71 -0.72
CA LEU A 99 0.89 -15.61 0.17
C LEU A 99 -0.41 -16.10 -0.47
N GLY A 100 -0.65 -15.73 -1.73
CA GLY A 100 -1.91 -15.97 -2.42
C GLY A 100 -3.02 -15.06 -1.93
N TYR A 101 -4.26 -15.43 -2.28
CA TYR A 101 -5.44 -14.70 -1.88
C TYR A 101 -5.77 -14.91 -0.39
N LYS A 102 -6.04 -13.80 0.29
CA LYS A 102 -6.39 -13.72 1.71
C LYS A 102 -7.48 -12.66 1.89
N ARG A 103 -8.11 -12.65 3.06
CA ARG A 103 -9.00 -11.57 3.49
C ARG A 103 -8.23 -10.56 4.32
N LEU A 104 -8.44 -9.26 4.07
CA LEU A 104 -7.90 -8.18 4.90
C LEU A 104 -8.99 -7.52 5.74
N THR A 105 -8.64 -7.20 6.99
CA THR A 105 -9.46 -6.51 8.00
C THR A 105 -10.74 -7.25 8.41
N LYS A 106 -10.92 -7.47 9.72
CA LYS A 106 -12.09 -8.18 10.25
C LYS A 106 -13.41 -7.43 10.09
N SER A 107 -13.43 -6.13 10.37
CA SER A 107 -14.67 -5.32 10.40
C SER A 107 -15.24 -5.03 9.02
N ASN A 108 -14.38 -4.85 8.02
CA ASN A 108 -14.78 -4.62 6.64
C ASN A 108 -13.89 -5.48 5.74
N PRO A 109 -14.18 -6.78 5.59
CA PRO A 109 -13.34 -7.69 4.84
C PRO A 109 -13.25 -7.34 3.35
N ILE A 110 -12.08 -7.58 2.78
CA ILE A 110 -11.83 -7.58 1.34
C ILE A 110 -10.89 -8.72 0.98
N SER A 111 -11.19 -9.43 -0.11
CA SER A 111 -10.35 -10.50 -0.63
C SER A 111 -9.32 -9.92 -1.59
N CYS A 112 -8.05 -10.21 -1.36
CA CYS A 112 -6.96 -9.70 -2.18
C CYS A 112 -5.73 -10.60 -2.06
N GLN A 113 -4.80 -10.47 -3.00
CA GLN A 113 -3.50 -11.12 -2.89
C GLN A 113 -2.62 -10.36 -1.90
N ILE A 114 -1.88 -11.09 -1.07
CA ILE A 114 -0.88 -10.51 -0.18
C ILE A 114 0.53 -10.85 -0.69
N LEU A 115 1.37 -9.84 -0.81
CA LEU A 115 2.77 -9.97 -1.22
C LEU A 115 3.69 -9.46 -0.12
N LEU A 116 4.83 -10.11 0.02
CA LEU A 116 5.83 -9.82 1.04
C LEU A 116 7.17 -9.47 0.39
N TYR A 117 7.78 -8.40 0.86
CA TYR A 117 9.11 -7.99 0.44
C TYR A 117 9.83 -7.23 1.56
N LYS A 118 11.13 -7.49 1.73
CA LYS A 118 11.99 -6.74 2.65
C LYS A 118 13.27 -6.35 1.94
N SER A 119 13.44 -5.06 1.65
CA SER A 119 14.67 -4.56 1.05
C SER A 119 15.89 -4.84 1.94
N ARG A 120 17.05 -5.06 1.30
CA ARG A 120 18.32 -5.21 2.03
C ARG A 120 18.64 -3.91 2.78
N SER A 121 19.22 -4.03 3.97
CA SER A 121 19.66 -2.87 4.75
C SER A 121 20.67 -2.06 3.94
N LYS A 122 20.40 -0.76 3.78
CA LYS A 122 21.31 0.19 3.11
C LYS A 122 22.30 0.85 4.06
N GLY A 123 22.40 0.39 5.32
CA GLY A 123 23.34 0.94 6.30
C GLY A 123 23.10 2.41 6.68
N ARG A 124 21.90 2.97 6.41
CA ARG A 124 21.58 4.38 6.65
C ARG A 124 21.75 4.73 8.13
N LYS A 125 22.50 5.80 8.40
CA LYS A 125 22.69 6.39 9.72
C LYS A 125 21.90 7.68 9.83
N ASN A 126 21.42 8.00 11.02
CA ASN A 126 20.77 9.27 11.29
C ASN A 126 21.82 10.39 11.20
N GLN A 127 21.61 11.37 10.32
CA GLN A 127 22.51 12.52 10.11
C GLN A 127 22.04 13.80 10.83
N ARG A 128 21.04 13.72 11.72
CA ARG A 128 20.59 14.90 12.47
C ARG A 128 21.71 15.41 13.38
N SER A 129 21.91 16.73 13.37
CA SER A 129 22.83 17.40 14.28
C SER A 129 22.48 17.10 15.74
N THR A 130 23.50 16.80 16.54
CA THR A 130 23.37 16.62 17.99
C THR A 130 23.16 17.94 18.75
N ARG A 131 23.27 19.10 18.07
CA ARG A 131 23.14 20.43 18.68
C ARG A 131 21.70 20.95 18.82
N THR A 132 20.71 20.36 18.14
CA THR A 132 19.32 20.85 18.15
C THR A 132 18.31 19.73 18.41
N HIS A 133 17.59 19.81 19.54
CA HIS A 133 16.46 18.94 19.91
C HIS A 133 16.62 17.45 19.46
N CYS A 134 17.77 16.87 19.76
CA CYS A 134 18.16 15.51 19.37
C CYS A 134 17.44 14.40 20.15
N HIS A 135 16.66 14.76 21.17
CA HIS A 135 15.92 13.83 22.03
C HIS A 135 14.48 13.53 21.55
N HIS A 136 14.02 14.16 20.46
CA HIS A 136 12.69 13.84 19.94
C HIS A 136 12.64 12.35 19.52
N PRO A 137 11.58 11.58 19.84
CA PRO A 137 11.53 10.12 19.56
C PRO A 137 11.36 9.78 18.07
N SER A 138 10.98 10.77 17.26
CA SER A 138 10.68 10.58 15.83
C SER A 138 11.80 9.90 15.01
N PRO A 139 13.11 10.14 15.22
CA PRO A 139 14.16 9.46 14.44
C PRO A 139 14.17 7.95 14.67
N LYS A 140 13.88 7.48 15.90
CA LYS A 140 13.77 6.05 16.20
C LYS A 140 12.56 5.46 15.47
N ILE A 141 11.42 6.15 15.50
CA ILE A 141 10.19 5.73 14.81
C ILE A 141 10.38 5.68 13.29
N TYR A 142 10.98 6.70 12.69
CA TYR A 142 11.26 6.74 11.25
C TYR A 142 12.27 5.67 10.83
N SER A 143 13.33 5.46 11.62
CA SER A 143 14.32 4.41 11.36
C SER A 143 13.71 3.01 11.42
N ALA A 144 12.85 2.74 12.40
CA ALA A 144 12.13 1.48 12.51
C ALA A 144 11.18 1.28 11.32
N SER A 145 10.38 2.29 10.98
CA SER A 145 9.44 2.27 9.85
C SER A 145 10.14 2.04 8.50
N ALA A 146 11.33 2.62 8.31
CA ALA A 146 12.12 2.46 7.09
C ALA A 146 12.74 1.06 6.93
N LYS A 147 12.90 0.31 8.04
CA LYS A 147 13.42 -1.07 8.05
C LYS A 147 12.32 -2.13 8.05
N GLU A 148 11.08 -1.70 8.22
CA GLU A 148 9.92 -2.59 8.25
C GLU A 148 9.68 -3.22 6.87
N PRO A 149 9.42 -4.53 6.81
CA PRO A 149 9.01 -5.18 5.57
C PRO A 149 7.78 -4.54 4.94
N TRP A 150 7.69 -4.65 3.62
CA TRP A 150 6.50 -4.30 2.88
C TRP A 150 5.58 -5.50 2.81
N VAL A 151 4.43 -5.38 3.47
CA VAL A 151 3.25 -6.19 3.18
C VAL A 151 2.44 -5.40 2.17
N LEU A 152 2.36 -5.91 0.94
CA LEU A 152 1.56 -5.31 -0.13
C LEU A 152 0.29 -6.12 -0.31
N ALA A 153 -0.78 -5.43 -0.68
CA ALA A 153 -2.06 -6.05 -1.02
C ALA A 153 -2.53 -5.56 -2.38
N THR A 154 -3.16 -6.43 -3.15
CA THR A 154 -3.64 -6.09 -4.49
C THR A 154 -4.80 -6.98 -4.93
N ASN A 155 -5.71 -6.43 -5.73
CA ASN A 155 -6.70 -7.21 -6.49
C ASN A 155 -6.19 -7.64 -7.87
N LEU A 156 -4.95 -7.28 -8.25
CA LEU A 156 -4.37 -7.64 -9.54
C LEU A 156 -4.14 -9.16 -9.59
N PRO A 157 -4.59 -9.85 -10.65
CA PRO A 157 -4.32 -11.28 -10.86
C PRO A 157 -2.82 -11.58 -10.99
N VAL A 158 -2.38 -12.77 -10.53
CA VAL A 158 -0.94 -13.16 -10.55
C VAL A 158 -0.42 -13.24 -11.99
N GLU A 159 -1.31 -13.56 -12.92
CA GLU A 159 -1.04 -13.78 -14.34
C GLU A 159 -0.63 -12.48 -15.04
N ILE A 160 -1.07 -11.32 -14.52
CA ILE A 160 -0.78 -10.02 -15.14
C ILE A 160 0.61 -9.51 -14.74
N ARG A 161 0.97 -9.61 -13.45
CA ARG A 161 2.28 -9.20 -12.94
C ARG A 161 2.79 -10.11 -11.86
N THR A 162 4.08 -10.43 -11.98
CA THR A 162 4.81 -11.16 -10.95
C THR A 162 5.01 -10.31 -9.69
N PRO A 163 5.18 -10.95 -8.51
CA PRO A 163 5.56 -10.25 -7.27
C PRO A 163 6.77 -9.33 -7.42
N LYS A 164 7.75 -9.74 -8.22
CA LYS A 164 8.97 -8.97 -8.46
C LYS A 164 8.68 -7.69 -9.24
N GLN A 165 7.78 -7.74 -10.22
CA GLN A 165 7.37 -6.55 -10.98
C GLN A 165 6.58 -5.59 -10.09
N LEU A 166 5.66 -6.09 -9.26
CA LEU A 166 4.85 -5.26 -8.36
C LEU A 166 5.68 -4.48 -7.33
N VAL A 167 6.78 -5.07 -6.84
CA VAL A 167 7.70 -4.40 -5.92
C VAL A 167 8.53 -3.29 -6.59
N ASN A 168 8.66 -3.32 -7.92
CA ASN A 168 9.51 -2.41 -8.69
C ASN A 168 8.71 -1.45 -9.59
N ILE A 169 7.42 -1.23 -9.29
CA ILE A 169 6.61 -0.20 -9.96
C ILE A 169 7.10 1.20 -9.58
#